data_AF-A0A2E5V4Y6-F1
#
_entry.id   AF-A0A2E5V4Y6-F1
#
_cell.length_a   1.000
_cell.length_b   1.000
_cell.length_c   1.000
_cell.angle_alpha   90.00
_cell.angle_beta   90.00
_cell.angle_gamma   90.00
#
_symmetry.space_group_name_H-M   'P 1'
#
loop_
_entity.id
_entity.type
_entity.pdbx_description
1 polymer ?
#
loop_
_entity_poly.entity_id
_entity_poly.type
_entity_poly.pdbx_seq_one_letter_code
_entity_poly.pdbx_strand_id
1 'polypeptide(L)'
;MYLFFNFHLPKGIWVGVPPTFLPKINNCIKSNERKKFIENTEYWIKFLQNKIPIKLQMHNDTVKNLRKIKLSSQQDKINMRRAIQNKNIFRDLDLEFLINAINFNKKKVIDIQKIDAIDFCFKKYNVQWRMNFYRSGLTYKFRKIFLNEDKYYWNNEFKKRFNRIIF
;
A
#
# COMPACT_ATOMS: atom_id res chain seq x y z
N MET A 1 18.43 -12.60 17.71
CA MET A 1 17.66 -12.79 18.94
C MET A 1 16.19 -12.49 18.64
N TYR A 2 15.28 -13.44 18.82
CA TYR A 2 13.84 -13.28 18.59
C TYR A 2 13.14 -13.07 19.95
N LEU A 3 12.21 -12.12 20.05
CA LEU A 3 11.29 -12.04 21.18
C LEU A 3 10.11 -12.93 20.81
N PHE A 4 9.99 -14.03 21.52
CA PHE A 4 8.77 -14.79 21.48
C PHE A 4 7.79 -14.08 22.41
N PHE A 5 6.71 -13.52 21.86
CA PHE A 5 5.67 -12.96 22.71
C PHE A 5 4.89 -14.08 23.37
N ASN A 6 4.86 -14.05 24.70
CA ASN A 6 3.94 -14.84 25.49
C ASN A 6 2.62 -14.06 25.59
N PHE A 7 1.58 -14.51 24.87
CA PHE A 7 0.23 -14.05 25.18
C PHE A 7 -0.17 -14.70 26.51
N HIS A 8 -0.37 -13.89 27.56
CA HIS A 8 -0.77 -14.37 28.89
C HIS A 8 -2.09 -15.17 28.81
N LEU A 9 -1.91 -16.48 28.64
CA LEU A 9 -2.81 -17.58 28.95
C LEU A 9 -1.97 -18.65 29.63
N PRO A 10 -2.58 -19.56 30.41
CA PRO A 10 -1.87 -20.58 31.18
C PRO A 10 -0.95 -21.51 30.36
N LYS A 11 -0.99 -21.46 29.01
CA LYS A 11 -0.18 -22.27 28.10
C LYS A 11 0.31 -21.47 26.88
N GLY A 12 1.06 -20.39 27.12
CA GLY A 12 1.44 -19.35 26.13
C GLY A 12 1.83 -19.80 24.72
N ILE A 13 1.23 -19.20 23.68
CA ILE A 13 1.63 -19.30 22.25
C ILE A 13 2.99 -18.65 22.06
N TRP A 14 3.84 -19.20 21.19
CA TRP A 14 5.10 -18.56 20.80
C TRP A 14 5.10 -18.18 19.32
N VAL A 15 4.95 -16.88 19.03
CA VAL A 15 5.23 -16.30 17.71
C VAL A 15 6.61 -15.65 17.77
N GLY A 16 7.57 -16.15 17.01
CA GLY A 16 8.92 -15.57 16.94
C GLY A 16 8.93 -14.30 16.11
N VAL A 17 9.01 -13.14 16.76
CA VAL A 17 9.19 -11.83 16.11
C VAL A 17 10.46 -11.20 16.67
N PRO A 18 11.34 -10.58 15.87
CA PRO A 18 12.50 -9.91 16.45
C PRO A 18 12.06 -8.80 17.45
N PRO A 19 12.69 -8.68 18.64
CA PRO A 19 12.29 -7.78 19.73
C PRO A 19 12.08 -6.34 19.32
N THR A 20 12.89 -5.93 18.35
CA THR A 20 12.97 -4.58 17.83
C THR A 20 11.71 -4.12 17.09
N PHE A 21 10.86 -5.04 16.63
CA PHE A 21 9.65 -4.69 15.88
C PHE A 21 8.43 -4.47 16.77
N LEU A 22 8.46 -4.93 18.01
CA LEU A 22 7.29 -5.01 18.89
C LEU A 22 6.79 -3.65 19.38
N PRO A 23 7.69 -2.76 19.85
CA PRO A 23 7.32 -1.37 20.10
C PRO A 23 6.84 -0.67 18.81
N LYS A 24 7.42 -0.99 17.66
CA LYS A 24 7.06 -0.35 16.36
C LYS A 24 5.66 -0.74 15.89
N ILE A 25 5.31 -2.02 16.01
CA ILE A 25 3.96 -2.52 15.70
C ILE A 25 2.94 -1.92 16.66
N ASN A 26 3.23 -1.92 17.96
CA ASN A 26 2.32 -1.34 18.96
C ASN A 26 2.10 0.16 18.71
N ASN A 27 3.17 0.90 18.42
CA ASN A 27 3.09 2.32 18.08
C ASN A 27 2.29 2.54 16.78
N CYS A 28 2.47 1.69 15.77
CA CYS A 28 1.70 1.77 14.52
C CYS A 28 0.19 1.57 14.74
N ILE A 29 -0.19 0.60 15.58
CA ILE A 29 -1.59 0.36 15.93
C ILE A 29 -2.15 1.53 16.74
N LYS A 30 -1.46 1.94 17.82
CA LYS A 30 -1.88 3.05 18.71
C LYS A 30 -2.04 4.37 17.98
N SER A 31 -1.15 4.68 17.05
CA SER A 31 -1.20 5.91 16.26
C SER A 31 -2.12 5.83 15.04
N ASN A 32 -2.84 4.71 14.88
CA ASN A 32 -3.81 4.43 13.83
C ASN A 32 -3.24 4.68 12.42
N GLU A 33 -2.00 4.25 12.19
CA GLU A 33 -1.28 4.55 10.95
C GLU A 33 -1.98 3.99 9.71
N ARG A 34 -2.74 2.89 9.83
CA ARG A 34 -3.56 2.36 8.74
C ARG A 34 -4.60 3.39 8.27
N LYS A 35 -5.33 4.00 9.21
CA LYS A 35 -6.35 5.01 8.89
C LYS A 35 -5.69 6.24 8.25
N LYS A 36 -4.62 6.75 8.87
CA LYS A 36 -3.85 7.88 8.33
C LYS A 36 -3.29 7.60 6.94
N PHE A 37 -2.81 6.38 6.70
CA PHE A 37 -2.31 5.94 5.41
C PHE A 37 -3.42 6.00 4.34
N ILE A 38 -4.62 5.50 4.65
CA ILE A 38 -5.78 5.56 3.77
C ILE A 38 -6.15 7.03 3.50
N GLU A 39 -6.34 7.84 4.55
CA GLU A 39 -6.71 9.26 4.44
C GLU A 39 -5.71 10.06 3.60
N ASN A 40 -4.40 9.87 3.83
CA ASN A 40 -3.36 10.53 3.05
C ASN A 40 -3.36 10.09 1.58
N THR A 41 -3.61 8.80 1.32
CA THR A 41 -3.67 8.28 -0.04
C THR A 41 -4.92 8.80 -0.78
N GLU A 42 -6.06 8.89 -0.10
CA GLU A 42 -7.29 9.48 -0.63
C GLU A 42 -7.16 10.97 -0.90
N TYR A 43 -6.51 11.72 -0.01
CA TYR A 43 -6.14 13.11 -0.24
C TYR A 43 -5.26 13.24 -1.50
N TRP A 44 -4.25 12.38 -1.64
CA TRP A 44 -3.38 12.38 -2.82
C TRP A 44 -4.13 12.07 -4.12
N ILE A 45 -5.07 11.12 -4.08
CA ILE A 45 -5.96 10.84 -5.22
C ILE A 45 -6.73 12.09 -5.63
N LYS A 46 -7.37 12.79 -4.68
CA LYS A 46 -8.11 14.04 -4.96
C LYS A 46 -7.21 15.12 -5.54
N PHE A 47 -6.00 15.27 -4.98
CA PHE A 47 -5.02 16.22 -5.50
C PHE A 47 -4.62 15.92 -6.96
N LEU A 48 -4.37 14.66 -7.30
CA LEU A 48 -4.06 14.24 -8.67
C LEU A 48 -5.26 14.44 -9.62
N GLN A 49 -6.48 14.14 -9.16
CA GLN A 49 -7.70 14.41 -9.93
C GLN A 49 -7.85 15.89 -10.25
N ASN A 50 -7.58 16.78 -9.29
CA ASN A 50 -7.63 18.23 -9.50
C ASN A 50 -6.55 18.75 -10.46
N LYS A 51 -5.43 18.03 -10.62
CA LYS A 51 -4.39 18.41 -11.59
C LYS A 51 -4.77 18.16 -13.04
N ILE A 52 -5.65 17.20 -13.32
CA ILE A 52 -6.10 16.86 -14.68
C ILE A 52 -6.71 18.09 -15.40
N PRO A 53 -7.76 18.75 -14.87
CA PRO A 53 -8.36 19.91 -15.54
C PRO A 53 -7.37 21.08 -15.67
N ILE A 54 -6.50 21.29 -14.67
CA ILE A 54 -5.46 22.33 -14.71
C ILE A 54 -4.47 22.07 -15.86
N LYS A 55 -3.99 20.84 -16.00
CA LYS A 55 -3.06 20.44 -17.07
C LYS A 55 -3.71 20.55 -18.46
N LEU A 56 -4.97 20.17 -18.59
CA LEU A 56 -5.77 20.36 -19.80
C LEU A 56 -5.86 21.84 -20.17
N GLN A 57 -6.20 22.70 -19.20
CA GLN A 57 -6.29 24.14 -19.41
C GLN A 57 -4.95 24.74 -19.84
N MET A 58 -3.87 24.45 -19.12
CA MET A 58 -2.52 24.93 -19.45
C MET A 58 -2.10 24.53 -20.87
N HIS A 59 -2.42 23.31 -21.29
CA HIS A 59 -2.14 22.84 -22.64
C HIS A 59 -2.95 23.62 -23.68
N ASN A 60 -4.27 23.72 -23.48
CA ASN A 60 -5.17 24.44 -24.38
C ASN A 60 -4.74 25.91 -24.56
N ASP A 61 -4.40 26.58 -23.46
CA ASP A 61 -3.92 27.96 -23.47
C ASP A 61 -2.59 28.08 -24.22
N THR A 62 -1.67 27.13 -24.03
CA THR A 62 -0.41 27.11 -24.76
C THR A 62 -0.65 26.94 -26.27
N VAL A 63 -1.48 25.98 -26.69
CA VAL A 63 -1.79 25.77 -28.11
C VAL A 63 -2.49 26.99 -28.71
N LYS A 64 -3.41 27.60 -27.99
CA LYS A 64 -4.08 28.84 -28.39
C LYS A 64 -3.08 29.98 -28.60
N ASN A 65 -2.10 30.12 -27.70
CA ASN A 65 -1.06 31.13 -27.82
C ASN A 65 -0.12 30.86 -28.99
N LEU A 66 0.31 29.61 -29.19
CA LEU A 66 1.14 29.21 -30.33
C LEU A 66 0.46 29.53 -31.67
N ARG A 67 -0.86 29.31 -31.78
CA ARG A 67 -1.64 29.62 -32.99
C ARG A 67 -1.78 31.11 -33.27
N LYS A 68 -1.60 31.98 -32.28
CA LYS A 68 -1.69 33.45 -32.43
C LYS A 68 -0.38 34.08 -32.89
N ILE A 69 0.74 33.37 -32.83
CA ILE A 69 2.04 33.90 -33.23
C ILE A 69 2.05 34.12 -34.74
N LYS A 70 2.41 35.34 -35.18
CA LYS A 70 2.56 35.67 -36.59
C LYS A 70 3.86 35.06 -37.12
N LEU A 71 3.76 34.23 -38.15
CA LEU A 71 4.89 33.51 -38.74
C LEU A 71 5.16 34.04 -40.15
N SER A 72 6.41 34.39 -40.43
CA SER A 72 6.84 35.01 -41.69
C SER A 72 7.14 33.99 -42.78
N SER A 73 7.73 32.83 -42.44
CA SER A 73 8.13 31.82 -43.42
C SER A 73 7.23 30.58 -43.45
N GLN A 74 7.22 29.86 -44.58
CA GLN A 74 6.54 28.58 -44.71
C GLN A 74 7.16 27.50 -43.80
N GLN A 75 8.49 27.55 -43.61
CA GLN A 75 9.20 26.63 -42.72
C GLN A 75 8.77 26.81 -41.26
N ASP A 76 8.60 28.06 -40.81
CA ASP A 76 8.11 28.35 -39.46
C ASP A 76 6.70 27.83 -39.24
N LYS A 77 5.82 27.91 -40.25
CA LYS A 77 4.48 27.33 -40.20
C LYS A 77 4.51 25.81 -40.05
N ILE A 78 5.44 25.13 -40.73
CA ILE A 78 5.63 23.67 -40.59
C ILE A 78 6.15 23.32 -39.20
N ASN A 79 7.18 24.04 -38.72
CA ASN A 79 7.75 23.84 -37.39
C ASN A 79 6.70 24.08 -36.29
N MET A 80 5.86 25.10 -36.43
CA MET A 80 4.77 25.40 -35.51
C MET A 80 3.73 24.27 -35.47
N ARG A 81 3.34 23.73 -36.64
CA ARG A 81 2.42 22.57 -36.70
C ARG A 81 3.00 21.35 -35.99
N ARG A 82 4.28 21.03 -36.21
CA ARG A 82 4.98 19.94 -35.50
C ARG A 82 5.04 20.18 -34.00
N ALA A 83 5.35 21.41 -33.57
CA ALA A 83 5.38 21.77 -32.15
C ALA A 83 4.01 21.56 -31.48
N ILE A 84 2.92 21.97 -32.14
CA ILE A 84 1.54 21.74 -31.65
C ILE A 84 1.22 20.24 -31.61
N GLN A 85 1.59 19.47 -32.63
CA GLN A 85 1.41 18.01 -32.64
C GLN A 85 2.14 17.33 -31.48
N ASN A 86 3.42 17.65 -31.29
CA ASN A 86 4.21 17.12 -30.17
C ASN A 86 3.59 17.51 -28.83
N LYS A 87 3.09 18.75 -28.69
CA LYS A 87 2.39 19.21 -27.49
C LYS A 87 1.15 18.36 -27.20
N ASN A 88 0.39 17.97 -28.23
CA ASN A 88 -0.79 17.09 -28.07
C ASN A 88 -0.38 15.70 -27.58
N ILE A 89 0.67 15.10 -28.16
CA ILE A 89 1.19 13.80 -27.73
C ILE A 89 1.62 13.86 -26.25
N PHE A 90 2.38 14.89 -25.87
CA PHE A 90 2.82 15.06 -24.47
C PHE A 90 1.66 15.29 -23.51
N ARG A 91 0.59 15.98 -23.94
CA ARG A 91 -0.62 16.11 -23.13
C ARG A 91 -1.23 14.73 -22.86
N ASP A 92 -1.37 13.91 -23.89
CA ASP A 92 -2.02 12.61 -23.75
C ASP A 92 -1.19 11.70 -22.82
N LEU A 93 0.14 11.71 -22.94
CA LEU A 93 1.05 11.02 -22.01
C LEU A 93 0.96 11.54 -20.57
N ASP A 94 0.94 12.87 -20.38
CA ASP A 94 0.80 13.49 -19.05
C ASP A 94 -0.53 13.08 -18.39
N LEU A 95 -1.62 13.08 -19.15
CA LEU A 95 -2.94 12.68 -18.65
C LEU A 95 -3.00 11.19 -18.34
N GLU A 96 -2.46 10.36 -19.21
CA GLU A 96 -2.37 8.91 -18.99
C GLU A 96 -1.57 8.61 -17.72
N PHE A 97 -0.44 9.28 -17.51
CA PHE A 97 0.35 9.15 -16.29
C PHE A 97 -0.48 9.51 -15.04
N LEU A 98 -1.22 10.63 -15.06
CA LEU A 98 -2.06 11.04 -13.94
C LEU A 98 -3.18 10.03 -13.65
N ILE A 99 -3.85 9.53 -14.69
CA ILE A 99 -4.92 8.52 -14.59
C ILE A 99 -4.36 7.22 -14.00
N ASN A 100 -3.22 6.76 -14.51
CA ASN A 100 -2.54 5.56 -14.02
C ASN A 100 -2.11 5.71 -12.56
N ALA A 101 -1.59 6.88 -12.17
CA ALA A 101 -1.25 7.18 -10.78
C ALA A 101 -2.49 7.17 -9.86
N ILE A 102 -3.61 7.74 -10.31
CA ILE A 102 -4.89 7.69 -9.56
C ILE A 102 -5.35 6.25 -9.38
N ASN A 103 -5.35 5.45 -10.45
CA ASN A 103 -5.80 4.05 -10.42
C ASN A 103 -4.90 3.20 -9.51
N PHE A 104 -3.59 3.39 -9.57
CA PHE A 104 -2.63 2.74 -8.69
C PHE A 104 -2.92 3.05 -7.21
N ASN A 105 -3.14 4.32 -6.87
CA ASN A 105 -3.42 4.73 -5.49
C ASN A 105 -4.80 4.23 -5.02
N LYS A 106 -5.83 4.23 -5.87
CA LYS A 106 -7.14 3.64 -5.55
C LYS A 106 -7.01 2.15 -5.25
N LYS A 107 -6.29 1.40 -6.08
CA LYS A 107 -6.01 -0.01 -5.84
C LYS A 107 -5.30 -0.23 -4.51
N LYS A 108 -4.31 0.61 -4.20
CA LYS A 108 -3.60 0.59 -2.91
C LYS A 108 -4.53 0.80 -1.72
N VAL A 109 -5.45 1.77 -1.78
CA VAL A 109 -6.46 1.98 -0.73
C VAL A 109 -7.34 0.75 -0.55
N ILE A 110 -7.88 0.21 -1.64
CA ILE A 110 -8.73 -1.00 -1.62
C ILE A 110 -8.00 -2.18 -0.98
N ASP A 111 -6.73 -2.40 -1.35
CA ASP A 111 -5.93 -3.50 -0.83
C ASP A 111 -5.57 -3.32 0.66
N ILE A 112 -5.35 -2.09 1.13
CA ILE A 112 -5.16 -1.80 2.56
C ILE A 112 -6.47 -1.90 3.34
N GLN A 113 -7.62 -1.57 2.73
CA GLN A 113 -8.92 -1.71 3.38
C GLN A 113 -9.27 -3.18 3.67
N LYS A 114 -8.86 -4.11 2.80
CA LYS A 114 -9.06 -5.57 2.96
C LYS A 114 -8.29 -6.18 4.14
N ILE A 115 -7.23 -5.53 4.61
CA ILE A 115 -6.43 -6.01 5.75
C ILE A 115 -6.75 -5.20 7.01
N ASP A 116 -6.60 -5.85 8.17
CA ASP A 116 -6.81 -5.17 9.45
C ASP A 116 -5.60 -4.32 9.88
N ALA A 117 -5.72 -3.60 10.99
CA ALA A 117 -4.66 -2.72 11.49
C ALA A 117 -3.38 -3.48 11.88
N ILE A 118 -3.52 -4.72 12.37
CA ILE A 118 -2.39 -5.54 12.79
C ILE A 118 -1.64 -6.00 11.54
N ASP A 119 -2.33 -6.59 10.57
CA ASP A 119 -1.78 -7.05 9.29
C ASP A 119 -1.07 -5.91 8.55
N PHE A 120 -1.67 -4.71 8.53
CA PHE A 120 -1.06 -3.52 7.96
C PHE A 120 0.29 -3.19 8.62
N CYS A 121 0.31 -3.12 9.95
CA CYS A 121 1.52 -2.79 10.70
C CYS A 121 2.61 -3.86 10.49
N PHE A 122 2.26 -5.14 10.48
CA PHE A 122 3.20 -6.23 10.21
C PHE A 122 3.80 -6.15 8.80
N LYS A 123 2.98 -5.88 7.78
CA LYS A 123 3.46 -5.65 6.41
C LYS A 123 4.35 -4.42 6.30
N LYS A 124 3.96 -3.30 6.95
CA LYS A 124 4.72 -2.03 6.95
C LYS A 124 6.17 -2.24 7.42
N TYR A 125 6.36 -3.05 8.46
CA TYR A 125 7.69 -3.33 9.01
C TYR A 125 8.36 -4.58 8.43
N ASN A 126 7.83 -5.13 7.32
CA ASN A 126 8.33 -6.33 6.66
C ASN A 126 8.60 -7.49 7.64
N VAL A 127 7.70 -7.68 8.61
CA VAL A 127 7.83 -8.76 9.57
C VAL A 127 7.57 -10.07 8.83
N GLN A 128 8.64 -10.79 8.51
CA GLN A 128 8.55 -12.11 7.90
C GLN A 128 7.95 -13.10 8.92
N TRP A 129 6.76 -13.61 8.60
CA TRP A 129 6.12 -14.67 9.37
C TRP A 129 6.91 -15.96 9.18
N ARG A 130 7.84 -16.29 10.09
CA ARG A 130 8.56 -17.57 10.11
C ARG A 130 7.70 -18.71 10.67
N MET A 131 6.40 -18.76 10.33
CA MET A 131 5.47 -19.80 10.82
C MET A 131 5.81 -21.20 10.28
N ASN A 132 6.48 -21.33 9.13
CA ASN A 132 6.94 -22.62 8.63
C ASN A 132 7.97 -23.30 9.56
N PHE A 133 8.81 -22.53 10.27
CA PHE A 133 9.76 -23.08 11.24
C PHE A 133 9.07 -23.58 12.52
N TYR A 134 7.92 -23.01 12.90
CA TYR A 134 7.18 -23.49 14.07
C TYR A 134 6.60 -24.88 13.83
N ARG A 135 5.95 -25.11 12.66
CA ARG A 135 5.31 -26.40 12.31
C ARG A 135 6.30 -27.57 12.24
N SER A 136 7.54 -27.31 11.82
CA SER A 136 8.61 -28.32 11.75
C SER A 136 9.52 -28.34 12.99
N GLY A 137 9.33 -27.40 13.91
CA GLY A 137 10.15 -27.25 15.11
C GLY A 137 9.81 -28.27 16.19
N LEU A 138 10.83 -28.62 16.98
CA LEU A 138 10.68 -29.46 18.18
C LEU A 138 9.61 -28.92 19.13
N THR A 139 9.46 -27.60 19.22
CA THR A 139 8.45 -26.93 20.05
C THR A 139 7.01 -27.29 19.64
N TYR A 140 6.67 -27.34 18.34
CA TYR A 140 5.32 -27.73 17.91
C TYR A 140 5.08 -29.22 18.17
N LYS A 141 6.07 -30.07 17.88
CA LYS A 141 5.98 -31.52 18.17
C LYS A 141 5.77 -31.76 19.67
N PHE A 142 6.55 -31.09 20.52
CA PHE A 142 6.42 -31.17 21.97
C PHE A 142 5.01 -30.77 22.41
N ARG A 143 4.50 -29.61 22.00
CA ARG A 143 3.18 -29.13 22.46
C ARG A 143 2.02 -29.95 21.93
N LYS A 144 2.12 -30.45 20.70
CA LYS A 144 1.14 -31.40 20.17
C LYS A 144 1.10 -32.68 21.00
N ILE A 145 2.26 -33.26 21.32
CA ILE A 145 2.36 -34.52 22.07
C ILE A 145 1.96 -34.34 23.55
N PHE A 146 2.48 -33.30 24.21
CA PHE A 146 2.38 -33.15 25.66
C PHE A 146 1.22 -32.27 26.11
N LEU A 147 0.69 -31.39 25.26
CA LEU A 147 -0.37 -30.43 25.63
C LEU A 147 -1.63 -30.53 24.75
N ASN A 148 -1.61 -31.39 23.72
CA ASN A 148 -2.68 -31.57 22.73
C ASN A 148 -3.03 -30.28 21.95
N GLU A 149 -2.05 -29.37 21.81
CA GLU A 149 -2.22 -28.05 21.21
C GLU A 149 -1.87 -28.07 19.72
N ASP A 150 -2.67 -28.80 18.94
CA ASP A 150 -2.49 -28.96 17.51
C ASP A 150 -3.01 -27.76 16.70
N LYS A 151 -3.00 -27.91 15.36
CA LYS A 151 -3.52 -26.89 14.43
C LYS A 151 -4.96 -26.48 14.76
N TYR A 152 -5.80 -27.45 15.08
CA TYR A 152 -7.23 -27.22 15.33
C TYR A 152 -7.44 -26.46 16.64
N TYR A 153 -6.72 -26.84 17.70
CA TYR A 153 -6.70 -26.12 18.97
C TYR A 153 -6.35 -24.64 18.77
N TRP A 154 -5.23 -24.35 18.08
CA TRP A 154 -4.81 -22.97 17.88
C TRP A 154 -5.75 -22.19 16.96
N ASN A 155 -6.28 -22.81 15.92
CA ASN A 155 -7.29 -22.17 15.07
C ASN A 155 -8.52 -21.73 15.86
N ASN A 156 -8.96 -22.54 16.83
CA ASN A 156 -10.05 -22.16 17.72
C ASN A 156 -9.65 -21.03 18.68
N GLU A 157 -8.46 -21.06 19.26
CA GLU A 157 -8.00 -19.99 20.16
C GLU A 157 -7.78 -18.66 19.43
N PHE A 158 -7.24 -18.67 18.22
CA PHE A 158 -7.13 -17.48 17.38
C PHE A 158 -8.51 -16.97 16.95
N LYS A 159 -9.45 -17.87 16.61
CA LYS A 159 -10.83 -17.48 16.30
C LYS A 159 -11.51 -16.85 17.51
N LYS A 160 -11.32 -17.36 18.73
CA LYS A 160 -11.88 -16.74 19.95
C LYS A 160 -11.32 -15.35 20.22
N ARG A 161 -10.03 -15.12 19.98
CA ARG A 161 -9.33 -13.88 20.35
C ARG A 161 -9.35 -12.79 19.28
N PHE A 162 -9.32 -13.20 18.02
CA PHE A 162 -9.15 -12.31 16.88
C PHE A 162 -10.21 -12.52 15.79
N ASN A 163 -11.22 -13.36 16.05
CA ASN A 163 -12.28 -13.73 15.12
C ASN A 163 -11.78 -14.25 13.75
N ARG A 164 -10.57 -14.84 13.73
CA ARG A 164 -9.93 -15.36 12.52
C ARG A 164 -9.22 -16.67 12.79
N ILE A 165 -9.21 -17.53 11.77
CA ILE A 165 -8.45 -18.77 11.69
C ILE A 165 -7.12 -18.42 10.99
N ILE A 166 -5.98 -18.72 11.60
CA ILE A 166 -4.65 -18.30 11.10
C ILE A 166 -3.87 -19.47 10.49
N PHE A 167 -4.21 -20.73 10.82
CA PHE A 167 -3.51 -21.91 10.33
C PHE A 167 -4.23 -22.64 9.20
#